data_AF-A0ABD5WJZ8-F1
#
_entry.id   AF-A0ABD5WJZ8-F1
#
_cell.length_a   1.000
_cell.length_b   1.000
_cell.length_c   1.000
_cell.angle_alpha   90.00
_cell.angle_beta   90.00
_cell.angle_gamma   90.00
#
_symmetry.space_group_name_H-M   'P 1'
#
loop_
_entity.id
_entity.type
_entity.pdbx_description
1 polymer ?
#
loop_
_entity_poly.entity_id
_entity_poly.type
_entity_poly.pdbx_seq_one_letter_code
_entity_poly.pdbx_strand_id
1 'polypeptide(L)'
;MSNGNRSEATSQSLNGERTAGTEVSGSVEYLLVPNEDEQELHETGFLANTPIFGDAADREAHALAARLTRLFADPPEVYDTETEEIRKARPEDVTILFRARTRLPQFERAFDVWDIPYTVASGTGFWDTPEIRTLIGLF
;
A
#
# COMPACT_ATOMS: atom_id res chain seq x y z
N MET A 1 -27.27 14.04 -16.52
CA MET A 1 -25.86 14.41 -16.70
C MET A 1 -25.13 13.91 -15.46
N SER A 2 -24.48 12.75 -15.57
CA SER A 2 -23.84 12.08 -14.44
C SER A 2 -22.52 12.77 -14.14
N ASN A 3 -22.37 13.30 -12.93
CA ASN A 3 -21.16 13.93 -12.45
C ASN A 3 -20.22 12.81 -11.97
N GLY A 4 -19.40 12.27 -12.87
CA GLY A 4 -18.37 11.30 -12.51
C GLY A 4 -17.35 11.98 -11.60
N ASN A 5 -17.33 11.60 -10.32
CA ASN A 5 -16.31 12.05 -9.38
C ASN A 5 -14.94 11.68 -9.97
N ARG A 6 -14.10 12.69 -10.22
CA ARG A 6 -12.75 12.48 -10.70
C ARG A 6 -11.92 11.87 -9.58
N SER A 7 -11.45 10.65 -9.77
CA SER A 7 -10.53 9.98 -8.82
C SER A 7 -9.06 10.34 -9.05
N GLU A 8 -8.76 11.04 -10.14
CA GLU A 8 -7.43 11.57 -10.41
C GLU A 8 -7.41 13.08 -10.22
N ALA A 9 -6.42 13.53 -9.45
CA ALA A 9 -6.24 14.94 -9.15
C ALA A 9 -5.49 15.63 -10.28
N THR A 10 -6.05 16.71 -10.84
CA THR A 10 -5.40 17.52 -11.89
C THR A 10 -3.96 17.87 -11.48
N SER A 11 -2.99 17.67 -12.38
CA SER A 11 -1.59 18.03 -12.15
C SER A 11 -1.47 19.51 -11.78
N GLN A 12 -0.69 19.80 -10.74
CA GLN A 12 -0.38 21.14 -10.28
C GLN A 12 1.12 21.22 -9.94
N SER A 13 1.66 22.44 -9.91
CA SER A 13 3.01 22.68 -9.40
C SER A 13 3.14 22.19 -7.96
N LEU A 14 4.30 21.61 -7.61
CA LEU A 14 4.59 21.19 -6.23
C LEU A 14 4.78 22.42 -5.35
N ASN A 15 3.76 22.71 -4.56
CA ASN A 15 3.75 23.76 -3.56
C ASN A 15 3.52 23.08 -2.19
N GLY A 16 3.79 23.78 -1.08
CA GLY A 16 3.52 23.25 0.27
C GLY A 16 2.03 22.95 0.56
N GLU A 17 1.13 23.32 -0.35
CA GLU A 17 -0.31 23.11 -0.25
C GLU A 17 -0.85 22.61 -1.60
N ARG A 18 -1.79 21.66 -1.56
CA ARG A 18 -2.55 21.20 -2.74
C ARG A 18 -3.83 22.02 -2.85
N THR A 19 -3.96 22.84 -3.89
CA THR A 19 -5.12 23.71 -4.12
C THR A 19 -6.06 23.18 -5.20
N ALA A 20 -5.60 22.26 -6.06
CA ALA A 20 -6.42 21.58 -7.07
C ALA A 20 -6.50 20.06 -6.85
N GLY A 21 -7.63 19.45 -7.23
CA GLY A 21 -7.83 18.00 -7.13
C GLY A 21 -7.93 17.46 -5.69
N THR A 22 -8.40 18.29 -4.77
CA THR A 22 -8.75 17.92 -3.38
C THR A 22 -10.08 17.17 -3.27
N GLU A 23 -10.82 17.07 -4.38
CA GLU A 23 -12.09 16.34 -4.47
C GLU A 23 -11.89 14.81 -4.44
N VAL A 24 -10.65 14.34 -4.61
CA VAL A 24 -10.29 12.92 -4.49
C VAL A 24 -10.37 12.52 -3.02
N SER A 25 -11.31 11.65 -2.69
CA SER A 25 -11.38 11.01 -1.38
C SER A 25 -10.29 9.94 -1.30
N GLY A 26 -9.36 10.11 -0.36
CA GLY A 26 -8.33 9.14 -0.05
C GLY A 26 -8.09 9.09 1.46
N SER A 27 -7.67 7.93 1.95
CA SER A 27 -7.30 7.75 3.35
C SER A 27 -5.81 7.45 3.47
N VAL A 28 -5.16 8.04 4.46
CA VAL A 28 -3.80 7.68 4.86
C VAL A 28 -3.89 6.92 6.18
N GLU A 29 -3.25 5.76 6.24
CA GLU A 29 -3.19 4.91 7.42
C GLU A 29 -1.72 4.69 7.82
N TYR A 30 -1.42 4.82 9.11
CA TYR A 30 -0.12 4.45 9.67
C TYR A 30 -0.20 3.05 10.26
N LEU A 31 0.63 2.14 9.74
CA LEU A 31 0.77 0.78 10.25
C LEU A 31 1.90 0.74 11.28
N LEU A 32 1.56 0.81 12.57
CA LEU A 32 2.55 0.71 13.64
C LEU A 32 2.90 -0.76 13.89
N VAL A 33 4.14 -1.14 13.56
CA VAL A 33 4.68 -2.48 13.84
C VAL A 33 5.80 -2.34 14.86
N PRO A 34 5.66 -2.93 16.07
CA PRO A 34 6.68 -2.85 17.10
C PRO A 34 7.96 -3.61 16.69
N ASN A 35 9.11 -3.09 17.12
CA ASN A 35 10.41 -3.76 16.91
C ASN A 35 10.63 -4.92 17.87
N GLU A 36 9.87 -5.01 18.97
CA GLU A 36 9.86 -6.13 19.92
C GLU A 36 8.49 -6.79 19.91
N ASP A 37 8.45 -8.08 20.25
CA ASP A 37 7.20 -8.82 20.23
C ASP A 37 6.43 -8.49 21.50
N GLU A 38 5.44 -7.62 21.38
CA GLU A 38 4.61 -7.17 22.49
C GLU A 38 3.30 -7.95 22.48
N GLN A 39 3.18 -8.92 23.39
CA GLN A 39 2.03 -9.85 23.45
C GLN A 39 0.66 -9.13 23.48
N GLU A 40 0.59 -7.97 24.13
CA GLU A 40 -0.62 -7.15 24.25
C GLU A 40 -1.14 -6.65 22.90
N LEU A 41 -0.29 -6.55 21.88
CA LEU A 41 -0.65 -6.06 20.55
C LEU A 41 -1.25 -7.14 19.63
N HIS A 42 -1.25 -8.41 20.05
CA HIS A 42 -1.88 -9.50 19.30
C HIS A 42 -3.38 -9.65 19.58
N GLU A 43 -3.98 -8.81 20.42
CA GLU A 43 -5.40 -8.93 20.77
C GLU A 43 -6.33 -8.28 19.74
N THR A 44 -5.90 -7.21 19.07
CA THR A 44 -6.74 -6.43 18.14
C THR A 44 -5.94 -5.90 16.94
N GLY A 45 -6.62 -5.36 15.93
CA GLY A 45 -5.94 -4.78 14.77
C GLY A 45 -5.30 -5.83 13.86
N PHE A 46 -4.45 -5.42 12.93
CA PHE A 46 -3.85 -6.29 11.89
C PHE A 46 -2.81 -7.26 12.46
N LEU A 47 -2.23 -6.94 13.63
CA LEU A 47 -1.28 -7.80 14.34
C LEU A 47 -1.93 -9.05 14.95
N ALA A 48 -3.25 -9.05 15.15
CA ALA A 48 -3.96 -10.16 15.77
C ALA A 48 -3.85 -11.48 14.99
N ASN A 49 -3.65 -11.40 13.68
CA ASN A 49 -3.50 -12.60 12.84
C ASN A 49 -2.03 -12.86 12.46
N THR A 50 -1.10 -12.07 12.99
CA THR A 50 0.33 -12.17 12.70
C THR A 50 1.00 -13.17 13.63
N PRO A 51 1.83 -14.12 13.13
CA PRO A 51 2.61 -15.01 14.00
C PRO A 51 3.59 -14.26 14.91
N ILE A 52 4.08 -14.94 15.95
CA ILE A 52 5.17 -14.44 16.81
C ILE A 52 6.51 -14.64 16.09
N PHE A 53 7.34 -13.60 15.98
CA PHE A 53 8.60 -13.63 15.23
C PHE A 53 9.76 -13.01 16.02
N GLY A 54 10.97 -13.53 15.79
CA GLY A 54 12.21 -12.96 16.33
C GLY A 54 12.76 -11.77 15.54
N ASP A 55 12.47 -11.67 14.23
CA ASP A 55 12.97 -10.60 13.35
C ASP A 55 11.91 -9.50 13.14
N ALA A 56 12.34 -8.24 13.18
CA ALA A 56 11.47 -7.08 12.95
C ALA A 56 11.01 -7.00 11.48
N ALA A 57 11.86 -7.40 10.52
CA ALA A 57 11.50 -7.38 9.10
C ALA A 57 10.44 -8.44 8.76
N ASP A 58 10.54 -9.64 9.35
CA ASP A 58 9.50 -10.66 9.20
C ASP A 58 8.16 -10.20 9.83
N ARG A 59 8.19 -9.48 10.96
CA ARG A 59 6.97 -8.90 11.56
C ARG A 59 6.31 -7.86 10.69
N GLU A 60 7.10 -6.92 10.16
CA GLU A 60 6.62 -5.89 9.26
C GLU A 60 5.97 -6.53 8.03
N ALA A 61 6.60 -7.57 7.46
CA ALA A 61 6.07 -8.31 6.34
C ALA A 61 4.71 -8.96 6.62
N HIS A 62 4.57 -9.66 7.75
CA HIS A 62 3.31 -10.32 8.09
C HIS A 62 2.22 -9.34 8.53
N ALA A 63 2.58 -8.25 9.20
CA ALA A 63 1.65 -7.18 9.52
C ALA A 63 1.05 -6.55 8.25
N LEU A 64 1.89 -6.28 7.25
CA LEU A 64 1.42 -5.78 5.95
C LEU A 64 0.56 -6.83 5.22
N ALA A 65 0.97 -8.10 5.21
CA ALA A 65 0.19 -9.18 4.60
C ALA A 65 -1.21 -9.33 5.23
N ALA A 66 -1.29 -9.29 6.56
CA ALA A 66 -2.57 -9.31 7.28
C ALA A 66 -3.44 -8.09 6.95
N ARG A 67 -2.85 -6.90 6.81
CA ARG A 67 -3.58 -5.68 6.42
C ARG A 67 -4.09 -5.75 4.99
N LEU A 68 -3.30 -6.26 4.05
CA LEU A 68 -3.68 -6.47 2.65
C LEU A 68 -4.78 -7.53 2.53
N THR A 69 -4.71 -8.61 3.30
CA THR A 69 -5.76 -9.63 3.35
C THR A 69 -7.12 -9.01 3.73
N ARG A 70 -7.12 -8.11 4.72
CA ARG A 70 -8.33 -7.36 5.09
C ARG A 70 -8.77 -6.37 4.03
N LEU A 71 -7.81 -5.68 3.40
CA LEU A 71 -8.10 -4.77 2.28
C LEU A 71 -8.80 -5.53 1.15
N PHE A 72 -8.35 -6.73 0.80
CA PHE A 72 -8.96 -7.51 -0.28
C PHE A 72 -10.24 -8.24 0.12
N ALA A 73 -10.48 -8.44 1.42
CA ALA A 73 -11.76 -8.94 1.93
C ALA A 73 -12.89 -7.90 1.86
N ASP A 74 -12.57 -6.61 2.03
CA ASP A 74 -13.47 -5.49 1.80
C ASP A 74 -12.79 -4.39 0.96
N PRO A 75 -12.68 -4.61 -0.36
CA PRO A 75 -11.91 -3.73 -1.23
C PRO A 75 -12.57 -2.36 -1.38
N PRO A 76 -11.78 -1.27 -1.32
CA PRO A 76 -12.28 0.06 -1.66
C PRO A 76 -12.66 0.12 -3.13
N GLU A 77 -13.41 1.15 -3.48
CA GLU A 77 -13.72 1.47 -4.88
C GLU A 77 -12.59 2.29 -5.49
N VAL A 78 -12.23 1.95 -6.72
CA VAL A 78 -11.24 2.62 -7.55
C VAL A 78 -11.87 2.95 -8.91
N TYR A 79 -11.42 4.05 -9.51
CA TYR A 79 -11.83 4.43 -10.85
C TYR A 79 -10.88 3.82 -11.87
N ASP A 80 -11.43 3.06 -12.81
CA ASP A 80 -10.69 2.49 -13.93
C ASP A 80 -10.68 3.49 -15.09
N THR A 81 -9.50 3.96 -15.46
CA THR A 81 -9.33 4.96 -16.53
C THR A 81 -9.50 4.38 -17.93
N GLU A 82 -9.35 3.07 -18.10
CA GLU A 82 -9.53 2.43 -19.41
C GLU A 82 -11.02 2.22 -19.73
N THR A 83 -11.81 1.84 -18.72
CA THR A 83 -13.24 1.58 -18.89
C THR A 83 -14.12 2.76 -18.49
N GLU A 84 -13.56 3.80 -17.85
CA GLU A 84 -14.26 4.95 -17.27
C GLU A 84 -15.32 4.55 -16.22
N GLU A 85 -15.09 3.46 -15.50
CA GLU A 85 -16.03 2.89 -14.53
C GLU A 85 -15.43 2.79 -13.12
N ILE A 86 -16.30 2.88 -12.12
CA ILE A 86 -15.92 2.61 -10.73
C ILE A 86 -16.03 1.11 -10.49
N ARG A 87 -14.97 0.49 -9.98
CA ARG A 87 -14.92 -0.94 -9.65
C ARG A 87 -14.21 -1.18 -8.31
N LYS A 88 -14.32 -2.39 -7.80
CA LYS A 88 -13.54 -2.82 -6.62
C LYS A 88 -12.06 -2.90 -6.95
N ALA A 89 -11.23 -2.49 -5.99
CA ALA A 89 -9.79 -2.64 -6.05
C ALA A 89 -9.39 -4.11 -6.18
N ARG A 90 -8.38 -4.37 -7.01
CA ARG A 90 -7.76 -5.67 -7.26
C ARG A 90 -6.29 -5.61 -6.82
N PRO A 91 -5.61 -6.75 -6.62
CA PRO A 91 -4.19 -6.75 -6.26
C PRO A 91 -3.29 -5.95 -7.23
N GLU A 92 -3.63 -5.91 -8.51
CA GLU A 92 -2.90 -5.14 -9.53
C GLU A 92 -3.02 -3.61 -9.38
N ASP A 93 -4.00 -3.13 -8.62
CA ASP A 93 -4.14 -1.71 -8.29
C ASP A 93 -3.27 -1.30 -7.08
N VAL A 94 -2.56 -2.26 -6.46
CA VAL A 94 -1.75 -2.03 -5.25
C VAL A 94 -0.26 -2.07 -5.60
N THR A 95 0.48 -1.05 -5.14
CA THR A 95 1.94 -1.00 -5.21
C THR A 95 2.53 -0.86 -3.81
N ILE A 96 3.58 -1.64 -3.53
CA ILE A 96 4.32 -1.59 -2.27
C ILE A 96 5.70 -0.99 -2.53
N LEU A 97 6.03 0.10 -1.83
CA LEU A 97 7.30 0.80 -1.98
C LEU A 97 8.22 0.48 -0.80
N PHE A 98 9.38 -0.09 -1.12
CA PHE A 98 10.42 -0.38 -0.13
C PHE A 98 11.55 0.64 -0.22
N ARG A 99 12.03 1.11 0.94
CA ARG A 99 13.25 1.93 1.01
C ARG A 99 14.51 1.14 0.61
N ALA A 100 14.57 -0.15 0.95
CA ALA A 100 15.72 -1.01 0.70
C ALA A 100 15.28 -2.42 0.27
N ARG A 101 15.93 -2.95 -0.77
CA ARG A 101 15.66 -4.29 -1.31
C ARG A 101 16.05 -5.44 -0.37
N THR A 102 16.87 -5.16 0.65
CA THR A 102 17.34 -6.19 1.60
C THR A 102 16.22 -6.83 2.42
N ARG A 103 15.06 -6.17 2.52
CA ARG A 103 13.87 -6.70 3.21
C ARG A 103 12.95 -7.52 2.31
N LEU A 104 13.17 -7.52 1.00
CA LEU A 104 12.26 -8.15 0.05
C LEU A 104 12.01 -9.64 0.34
N PRO A 105 13.03 -10.46 0.70
CA PRO A 105 12.81 -11.88 0.95
C PRO A 105 11.82 -12.17 2.10
N GLN A 106 11.74 -11.30 3.11
CA GLN A 106 10.79 -11.42 4.22
C GLN A 106 9.34 -11.21 3.73
N PHE A 107 9.14 -10.23 2.87
CA PHE A 107 7.82 -9.91 2.30
C PHE A 107 7.35 -10.94 1.29
N GLU A 108 8.25 -11.44 0.43
CA GLU A 108 7.94 -12.55 -0.48
C GLU A 108 7.44 -13.79 0.29
N ARG A 109 8.18 -14.20 1.33
CA ARG A 109 7.75 -15.32 2.19
C ARG A 109 6.41 -15.08 2.87
N ALA A 110 6.18 -13.87 3.39
CA ALA A 110 4.91 -13.55 4.02
C ALA A 110 3.76 -13.59 3.00
N PHE A 111 3.94 -13.04 1.81
CA PHE A 111 2.90 -13.09 0.78
C PHE A 111 2.61 -14.52 0.32
N ASP A 112 3.62 -15.37 0.20
CA ASP A 112 3.44 -16.81 -0.04
C ASP A 112 2.60 -17.48 1.06
N VAL A 113 2.89 -17.19 2.34
CA VAL A 113 2.18 -17.77 3.50
C VAL A 113 0.71 -17.36 3.53
N TRP A 114 0.39 -16.15 3.07
CA TRP A 114 -0.95 -15.57 3.10
C TRP A 114 -1.70 -15.69 1.77
N ASP A 115 -1.14 -16.42 0.79
CA ASP A 115 -1.69 -16.56 -0.56
C ASP A 115 -1.97 -15.22 -1.26
N ILE A 116 -1.12 -14.21 -1.04
CA ILE A 116 -1.23 -12.89 -1.65
C ILE A 116 -0.45 -12.88 -2.97
N PRO A 117 -1.11 -12.66 -4.13
CA PRO A 117 -0.41 -12.59 -5.41
C PRO A 117 0.49 -11.35 -5.46
N TYR A 118 1.75 -11.53 -5.84
CA TYR A 118 2.70 -10.43 -5.98
C TYR A 118 3.59 -10.60 -7.21
N THR A 119 4.17 -9.48 -7.65
CA THR A 119 5.25 -9.47 -8.63
C THR A 119 6.32 -8.50 -8.16
N VAL A 120 7.59 -8.89 -8.34
CA VAL A 120 8.72 -8.01 -8.05
C VAL A 120 9.12 -7.32 -9.34
N ALA A 121 8.89 -6.01 -9.41
CA ALA A 121 9.35 -5.18 -10.51
C ALA A 121 10.89 -5.23 -10.57
N SER A 122 11.43 -6.05 -11.48
CA SER A 122 12.87 -6.22 -11.68
C SER A 122 13.53 -5.04 -12.44
N GLY A 123 12.73 -4.09 -12.92
CA GLY A 123 13.18 -3.01 -13.80
C GLY A 123 13.79 -1.82 -13.08
N THR A 124 14.98 -1.44 -13.52
CA THR A 124 15.67 -0.17 -13.24
C THR A 124 14.83 1.09 -13.57
N GLY A 125 13.66 0.97 -14.20
CA GLY A 125 12.84 2.10 -14.67
C GLY A 125 11.61 2.47 -13.82
N PHE A 126 11.10 1.62 -12.92
CA PHE A 126 9.95 1.95 -12.06
C PHE A 126 10.31 3.03 -11.02
N TRP A 127 11.54 2.98 -10.51
CA TRP A 127 12.09 3.98 -9.59
C TRP A 127 12.48 5.29 -10.28
N ASP A 128 12.58 5.28 -11.62
CA ASP A 128 12.90 6.46 -12.43
C ASP A 128 11.66 7.21 -12.92
N THR A 129 10.46 6.67 -12.66
CA THR A 129 9.21 7.34 -12.98
C THR A 129 9.09 8.61 -12.11
N PRO A 130 8.85 9.79 -12.70
CA PRO A 130 8.82 11.06 -11.97
C PRO A 130 7.90 11.06 -10.73
N GLU A 131 6.81 10.32 -10.81
CA GLU A 131 5.78 10.14 -9.79
C GLU A 131 6.35 9.45 -8.54
N ILE A 132 7.14 8.40 -8.72
CA ILE A 132 7.78 7.66 -7.62
C ILE A 132 8.91 8.49 -6.99
N ARG A 133 9.72 9.19 -7.81
CA ARG A 133 10.76 10.10 -7.32
C ARG A 133 10.17 11.25 -6.50
N THR A 134 9.02 11.78 -6.91
CA THR A 134 8.31 12.84 -6.20
C THR A 134 7.84 12.35 -4.83
N LEU A 135 7.33 11.12 -4.75
CA LEU A 135 6.86 10.54 -3.49
C LEU A 135 8.00 10.21 -2.51
N ILE A 136 9.16 9.77 -3.02
CA ILE A 136 10.36 9.54 -2.20
C ILE A 136 10.97 10.85 -1.68
N GLY A 137 10.87 11.94 -2.44
CA GLY A 137 11.44 13.25 -2.07
C GLY A 137 10.61 14.06 -1.06
N LEU A 138 9.45 13.56 -0.62
CA LEU A 138 8.56 14.24 0.33
C LEU A 138 8.85 13.87 1.81
N PHE A 139 9.83 12.99 2.05
CA PHE A 139 10.33 12.60 3.38
C PHE A 139 11.80 12.96 3.53
#